data_AF-A0A2T4UKG7-F1
#
_entry.id   AF-A0A2T4UKG7-F1
#
_cell.length_a   1.000
_cell.length_b   1.000
_cell.length_c   1.000
_cell.angle_alpha   90.00
_cell.angle_beta   90.00
_cell.angle_gamma   90.00
#
_symmetry.space_group_name_H-M   'P 1'
#
loop_
_entity.id
_entity.type
_entity.pdbx_description
1 polymer ?
#
loop_
_entity_poly.entity_id
_entity_poly.type
_entity_poly.pdbx_seq_one_letter_code
_entity_poly.pdbx_strand_id
1 'polypeptide(L)'
;MLALLATAAAAAPPPDFGVTQQRVRPARIFLVRDPVRIAFTPTGSRTLDLDVEIVAERDGTVARRLTVRAARPGREQVVRWDGVRGSGAAAPDGRYRVRVVAPAIGERRRLGTFTLRGHMYPIRGPHADRGVIGLFGVPRNGGRTHEGYDVNAPCGTRMVAARGGTVVRSRFDPVLYGHEVIVRGALDGRTYRYAHLRTTPRVRRGDRVRTGQTIGSVGDSGNARTTGCHLHFELRTRGGRLLDPQPFLHRWDRFS
;
A
#
# COMPACT_ATOMS: atom_id res chain seq x y z
N MET A 1 -52.50 0.45 57.54
CA MET A 1 -51.08 0.75 57.27
C MET A 1 -50.57 -0.29 56.27
N LEU A 2 -50.70 -0.03 54.97
CA LEU A 2 -50.29 -0.97 53.91
C LEU A 2 -48.90 -0.55 53.43
N ALA A 3 -47.86 -1.32 53.77
CA ALA A 3 -46.51 -1.08 53.28
C ALA A 3 -46.39 -1.69 51.88
N LEU A 4 -46.28 -0.82 50.86
CA LEU A 4 -45.86 -1.23 49.51
C LEU A 4 -44.39 -1.66 49.56
N LEU A 5 -44.14 -2.95 49.47
CA LEU A 5 -42.80 -3.50 49.22
C LEU A 5 -42.44 -3.21 47.76
N ALA A 6 -41.70 -2.13 47.53
CA ALA A 6 -41.04 -1.90 46.25
C ALA A 6 -39.93 -2.94 46.08
N THR A 7 -40.17 -3.96 45.24
CA THR A 7 -39.13 -4.85 44.77
C THR A 7 -38.14 -4.05 43.94
N ALA A 8 -36.98 -3.74 44.50
CA ALA A 8 -35.86 -3.20 43.75
C ALA A 8 -35.49 -4.22 42.67
N ALA A 9 -35.72 -3.86 41.40
CA ALA A 9 -35.22 -4.64 40.28
C ALA A 9 -33.69 -4.72 40.42
N ALA A 10 -33.16 -5.94 40.54
CA ALA A 10 -31.73 -6.17 40.54
C ALA A 10 -31.15 -5.55 39.26
N ALA A 11 -30.15 -4.67 39.41
CA ALA A 11 -29.47 -4.08 38.27
C ALA A 11 -28.95 -5.21 37.37
N ALA A 12 -29.24 -5.14 36.07
CA ALA A 12 -28.72 -6.12 35.12
C ALA A 12 -27.20 -6.22 35.26
N PRO A 13 -26.62 -7.44 35.21
CA PRO A 13 -25.17 -7.62 35.34
C PRO A 13 -24.44 -6.73 34.34
N PRO A 14 -23.23 -6.24 34.70
CA PRO A 14 -22.47 -5.38 33.80
C PRO A 14 -22.24 -6.11 32.47
N PRO A 15 -22.30 -5.38 31.34
CA PRO A 15 -22.21 -6.02 30.04
C PRO A 15 -20.82 -6.63 29.85
N ASP A 16 -20.78 -7.91 29.52
CA ASP A 16 -19.58 -8.63 29.14
C ASP A 16 -19.26 -8.42 27.65
N PHE A 17 -17.97 -8.41 27.32
CA PHE A 17 -17.52 -8.32 25.94
C PHE A 17 -16.30 -9.20 25.68
N GLY A 18 -16.42 -10.02 24.64
CA GLY A 18 -15.35 -10.81 24.10
C GLY A 18 -15.40 -10.87 22.58
N VAL A 19 -14.44 -11.57 22.01
CA VAL A 19 -14.34 -11.78 20.57
C VAL A 19 -13.90 -13.22 20.31
N THR A 20 -14.55 -13.85 19.33
CA THR A 20 -14.15 -15.15 18.78
C THR A 20 -13.98 -15.05 17.26
N GLN A 21 -13.45 -16.11 16.64
CA GLN A 21 -13.37 -16.25 15.17
C GLN A 21 -12.70 -15.06 14.45
N GLN A 22 -11.67 -14.48 15.05
CA GLN A 22 -10.99 -13.30 14.50
C GLN A 22 -10.01 -13.62 13.37
N ARG A 23 -10.05 -12.83 12.30
CA ARG A 23 -9.18 -12.94 11.13
C ARG A 23 -8.78 -11.56 10.61
N VAL A 24 -7.47 -11.34 10.49
CA VAL A 24 -6.87 -10.16 9.83
C VAL A 24 -6.05 -10.63 8.63
N ARG A 25 -6.53 -10.34 7.42
CA ARG A 25 -5.92 -10.83 6.17
C ARG A 25 -6.02 -9.81 5.03
N PRO A 26 -5.03 -9.77 4.11
CA PRO A 26 -3.77 -10.52 4.17
C PRO A 26 -2.82 -9.95 5.24
N ALA A 27 -1.80 -10.71 5.63
CA ALA A 27 -0.82 -10.27 6.64
C ALA A 27 0.09 -9.13 6.14
N ARG A 28 0.14 -8.90 4.83
CA ARG A 28 0.85 -7.79 4.18
C ARG A 28 -0.06 -7.18 3.12
N ILE A 29 -0.28 -5.88 3.19
CA ILE A 29 -0.99 -5.10 2.17
C ILE A 29 -0.08 -4.02 1.60
N PHE A 30 -0.44 -3.54 0.41
CA PHE A 30 0.20 -2.40 -0.24
C PHE A 30 -0.81 -1.27 -0.43
N LEU A 31 -0.38 -0.02 -0.26
CA LEU A 31 -1.24 1.13 -0.55
C LEU A 31 -1.72 1.10 -2.01
N VAL A 32 -2.96 1.53 -2.26
CA VAL A 32 -3.57 1.52 -3.61
C VAL A 32 -3.57 0.10 -4.22
N ARG A 33 -3.89 -0.89 -3.39
CA ARG A 33 -4.14 -2.29 -3.75
C ARG A 33 -5.33 -2.81 -2.94
N ASP A 34 -5.39 -4.10 -2.67
CA ASP A 34 -6.47 -4.72 -1.92
C ASP A 34 -6.40 -4.32 -0.44
N PRO A 35 -7.53 -3.92 0.17
CA PRO A 35 -7.55 -3.52 1.57
C PRO A 35 -7.32 -4.73 2.49
N VAL A 36 -6.88 -4.47 3.72
CA VAL A 36 -6.95 -5.48 4.78
C VAL A 36 -8.41 -5.73 5.14
N ARG A 37 -8.83 -6.99 5.15
CA ARG A 37 -10.12 -7.46 5.68
C ARG A 37 -9.91 -7.88 7.13
N ILE A 38 -10.69 -7.27 8.02
CA ILE A 38 -10.71 -7.56 9.45
C ILE A 38 -12.09 -8.14 9.75
N ALA A 39 -12.13 -9.41 10.14
CA ALA A 39 -13.36 -10.09 10.52
C ALA A 39 -13.26 -10.62 11.95
N PHE A 40 -14.36 -10.55 12.69
CA PHE A 40 -14.43 -10.99 14.08
C PHE A 40 -15.88 -11.19 14.51
N THR A 41 -16.12 -12.06 15.50
CA THR A 41 -17.45 -12.32 16.04
C THR A 41 -17.51 -11.84 17.50
N PRO A 42 -18.25 -10.76 17.81
CA PRO A 42 -18.46 -10.32 19.19
C PRO A 42 -19.14 -11.40 20.02
N THR A 43 -18.76 -11.51 21.28
CA THR A 43 -19.49 -12.30 22.29
C THR A 43 -19.93 -11.37 23.42
N GLY A 44 -20.97 -11.78 24.14
CA GLY A 44 -21.52 -11.04 25.27
C GLY A 44 -23.04 -11.13 25.33
N SER A 45 -23.59 -10.46 26.32
CA SER A 45 -25.01 -10.47 26.69
C SER A 45 -25.88 -9.52 25.87
N ARG A 46 -25.30 -8.51 25.22
CA ARG A 46 -26.07 -7.49 24.48
C ARG A 46 -25.36 -6.95 23.24
N THR A 47 -26.14 -6.26 22.42
CA THR A 47 -25.63 -5.52 21.28
C THR A 47 -24.85 -4.28 21.73
N LEU A 48 -23.71 -4.01 21.09
CA LEU A 48 -22.83 -2.88 21.43
C LEU A 48 -22.37 -2.15 20.17
N ASP A 49 -22.16 -0.83 20.29
CA ASP A 49 -21.35 -0.10 19.32
C ASP A 49 -19.88 -0.40 19.58
N LEU A 50 -19.15 -0.76 18.53
CA LEU A 50 -17.75 -1.15 18.60
C LEU A 50 -16.89 -0.29 17.68
N ASP A 51 -15.68 0.05 18.14
CA ASP A 51 -14.67 0.73 17.34
C ASP A 51 -13.55 -0.24 16.98
N VAL A 52 -13.36 -0.50 15.68
CA VAL A 52 -12.17 -1.19 15.19
C VAL A 52 -11.06 -0.15 15.00
N GLU A 53 -10.03 -0.22 15.82
CA GLU A 53 -8.88 0.67 15.78
C GLU A 53 -7.67 -0.02 15.15
N ILE A 54 -7.09 0.68 14.18
CA ILE A 54 -5.87 0.28 13.49
C ILE A 54 -4.74 1.15 14.04
N VAL A 55 -3.85 0.52 14.80
CA VAL A 55 -2.85 1.19 15.63
C VAL A 55 -1.47 0.91 15.07
N ALA A 56 -0.68 1.96 14.80
CA ALA A 56 0.70 1.80 14.40
C ALA A 56 1.52 1.24 15.58
N GLU A 57 2.25 0.14 15.39
CA GLU A 57 3.04 -0.46 16.48
C GLU A 57 4.24 0.39 16.89
N ARG A 58 4.73 1.26 15.99
CA ARG A 58 5.93 2.07 16.21
C ARG A 58 5.77 3.16 17.30
N ASP A 59 4.57 3.75 17.39
CA ASP A 59 4.31 4.95 18.20
C ASP A 59 2.94 4.90 18.91
N GLY A 60 2.17 3.83 18.74
CA GLY A 60 0.86 3.67 19.36
C GLY A 60 -0.24 4.55 18.77
N THR A 61 0.03 5.30 17.69
CA THR A 61 -0.95 6.20 17.08
C THR A 61 -2.09 5.43 16.42
N VAL A 62 -3.33 5.89 16.60
CA VAL A 62 -4.50 5.33 15.91
C VAL A 62 -4.56 5.91 14.50
N ALA A 63 -4.18 5.11 13.50
CA ALA A 63 -4.20 5.51 12.10
C ALA A 63 -5.63 5.64 11.56
N ARG A 64 -6.52 4.75 11.99
CA ARG A 64 -7.93 4.74 11.62
C ARG A 64 -8.79 4.13 12.72
N ARG A 65 -9.96 4.70 12.92
CA ARG A 65 -11.07 4.14 13.70
C ARG A 65 -12.23 3.88 12.74
N LEU A 66 -12.81 2.68 12.82
CA LEU A 66 -13.96 2.25 12.02
C LEU A 66 -15.05 1.78 12.97
N THR A 67 -16.17 2.50 13.00
CA THR A 67 -17.28 2.20 13.92
C THR A 67 -18.21 1.15 13.31
N VAL A 68 -18.47 0.08 14.05
CA VAL A 68 -19.47 -0.94 13.80
C VAL A 68 -20.64 -0.68 14.73
N ARG A 69 -21.74 -0.16 14.18
CA ARG A 69 -22.93 0.16 14.97
C ARG A 69 -23.74 -1.10 15.24
N ALA A 70 -24.31 -1.20 16.43
CA ALA A 70 -25.21 -2.26 16.84
C ALA A 70 -24.66 -3.67 16.52
N ALA A 71 -23.39 -3.93 16.88
CA ALA A 71 -22.75 -5.23 16.69
C ALA A 71 -23.39 -6.28 17.60
N ARG A 72 -24.06 -7.27 16.98
CA ARG A 72 -24.78 -8.33 17.71
C ARG A 72 -23.82 -9.45 18.13
N PRO A 73 -23.90 -9.95 19.37
CA PRO A 73 -23.19 -11.16 19.78
C PRO A 73 -23.47 -12.34 18.84
N GLY A 74 -22.46 -13.16 18.57
CA GLY A 74 -22.55 -14.35 17.70
C GLY A 74 -22.67 -14.05 16.19
N ARG A 75 -22.67 -12.77 15.76
CA ARG A 75 -22.72 -12.40 14.33
C ARG A 75 -21.36 -11.85 13.86
N GLU A 76 -20.81 -12.44 12.80
CA GLU A 76 -19.55 -11.98 12.19
C GLU A 76 -19.68 -10.51 11.76
N GLN A 77 -18.72 -9.70 12.19
CA GLN A 77 -18.51 -8.34 11.76
C GLN A 77 -17.32 -8.29 10.81
N VAL A 78 -17.43 -7.48 9.76
CA VAL A 78 -16.38 -7.35 8.74
C VAL A 78 -16.16 -5.88 8.45
N VAL A 79 -14.93 -5.40 8.68
CA VAL A 79 -14.48 -4.08 8.24
C VAL A 79 -13.30 -4.21 7.31
N ARG A 80 -13.09 -3.20 6.46
CA ARG A 80 -11.97 -3.12 5.52
C ARG A 80 -11.24 -1.80 5.67
N TRP A 81 -9.92 -1.85 5.50
CA TRP A 81 -9.10 -0.65 5.48
C TRP A 81 -8.06 -0.70 4.37
N ASP A 82 -7.99 0.39 3.60
CA ASP A 82 -7.15 0.55 2.42
C ASP A 82 -5.78 1.21 2.72
N GLY A 83 -5.52 1.53 4.00
CA GLY A 83 -4.30 2.21 4.43
C GLY A 83 -4.41 3.74 4.46
N VAL A 84 -5.60 4.33 4.25
CA VAL A 84 -5.80 5.79 4.34
C VAL A 84 -6.23 6.19 5.75
N ARG A 85 -5.53 7.17 6.34
CA ARG A 85 -5.79 7.67 7.70
C ARG A 85 -7.11 8.43 7.79
N GLY A 86 -7.55 8.71 9.02
CA GLY A 86 -8.68 9.62 9.27
C GLY A 86 -8.56 10.98 8.56
N SER A 87 -7.34 11.50 8.44
CA SER A 87 -7.04 12.77 7.75
C SER A 87 -7.08 12.71 6.21
N GLY A 88 -7.31 11.54 5.61
CA GLY A 88 -7.22 11.33 4.16
C GLY A 88 -5.78 11.11 3.64
N ALA A 89 -4.76 11.27 4.48
CA ALA A 89 -3.38 10.98 4.11
C ALA A 89 -3.08 9.47 4.14
N ALA A 90 -2.13 9.02 3.29
CA ALA A 90 -1.58 7.67 3.39
C ALA A 90 -1.03 7.39 4.80
N ALA A 91 -1.32 6.21 5.33
CA ALA A 91 -0.67 5.73 6.54
C ALA A 91 0.81 5.37 6.25
N PRO A 92 1.74 5.63 7.18
CA PRO A 92 3.15 5.29 6.99
C PRO A 92 3.37 3.78 6.84
N ASP A 93 4.48 3.41 6.18
CA ASP A 93 4.92 2.02 6.16
C ASP A 93 5.20 1.53 7.58
N GLY A 94 4.80 0.29 7.87
CA GLY A 94 5.05 -0.29 9.18
C GLY A 94 4.14 -1.45 9.52
N ARG A 95 4.31 -1.95 10.74
CA ARG A 95 3.42 -2.96 11.33
C ARG A 95 2.29 -2.27 12.09
N TYR A 96 1.10 -2.83 11.92
CA TYR A 96 -0.12 -2.34 12.53
C TYR A 96 -0.76 -3.44 13.34
N ARG A 97 -1.22 -3.09 14.53
CA ARG A 97 -2.07 -3.93 15.37
C ARG A 97 -3.51 -3.50 15.19
N VAL A 98 -4.40 -4.48 15.11
CA VAL A 98 -5.85 -4.25 15.09
C VAL A 98 -6.40 -4.60 16.46
N ARG A 99 -7.19 -3.70 17.03
CA ARG A 99 -7.99 -3.95 18.23
C ARG A 99 -9.43 -3.54 18.00
N VAL A 100 -10.35 -4.18 18.68
CA VAL A 100 -11.72 -3.71 18.83
C VAL A 100 -11.91 -3.15 20.23
N VAL A 101 -12.60 -2.03 20.31
CA VAL A 101 -12.92 -1.31 21.54
C VAL A 101 -14.44 -1.29 21.68
N ALA A 102 -14.94 -1.58 22.87
CA ALA A 102 -16.35 -1.41 23.25
C ALA A 102 -16.45 -0.17 24.16
N PRO A 103 -16.68 1.04 23.61
CA PRO A 103 -16.51 2.28 24.36
C PRO A 103 -17.45 2.37 25.57
N ALA A 104 -18.68 1.87 25.44
CA ALA A 104 -19.71 1.92 26.48
C ALA A 104 -19.33 1.18 27.78
N ILE A 105 -18.33 0.30 27.74
CA ILE A 105 -17.88 -0.50 28.89
C ILE A 105 -16.36 -0.47 29.07
N GLY A 106 -15.65 0.38 28.33
CA GLY A 106 -14.19 0.54 28.46
C GLY A 106 -13.33 -0.66 28.01
N GLU A 107 -13.94 -1.69 27.40
CA GLU A 107 -13.26 -2.94 27.10
C GLU A 107 -12.53 -2.94 25.75
N ARG A 108 -11.44 -3.71 25.67
CA ARG A 108 -10.59 -3.79 24.47
C ARG A 108 -10.14 -5.23 24.20
N ARG A 109 -10.18 -5.66 22.93
CA ARG A 109 -9.69 -6.98 22.50
C ARG A 109 -8.79 -6.87 21.26
N ARG A 110 -7.68 -7.60 21.23
CA ARG A 110 -6.74 -7.62 20.10
C ARG A 110 -7.20 -8.60 19.05
N LEU A 111 -7.35 -8.14 17.80
CA LEU A 111 -7.79 -8.97 16.67
C LEU A 111 -6.65 -9.59 15.87
N GLY A 112 -5.49 -8.92 15.81
CA GLY A 112 -4.34 -9.40 15.06
C GLY A 112 -3.38 -8.29 14.65
N THR A 113 -2.50 -8.60 13.69
CA THR A 113 -1.54 -7.64 13.12
C THR A 113 -1.42 -7.84 11.61
N PHE A 114 -0.96 -6.81 10.92
CA PHE A 114 -0.55 -6.87 9.51
C PHE A 114 0.53 -5.83 9.24
N THR A 115 1.20 -5.93 8.10
CA THR A 115 2.18 -4.96 7.62
C THR A 115 1.61 -4.17 6.44
N LEU A 116 1.76 -2.85 6.49
CA LEU A 116 1.46 -1.96 5.37
C LEU A 116 2.77 -1.53 4.73
N ARG A 117 2.84 -1.61 3.39
CA ARG A 117 3.91 -1.03 2.57
C ARG A 117 3.31 -0.09 1.53
N GLY A 118 3.91 1.07 1.35
CA GLY A 118 3.42 2.07 0.42
C GLY A 118 3.74 1.73 -1.03
N HIS A 119 4.79 0.95 -1.26
CA HIS A 119 5.37 0.73 -2.57
C HIS A 119 5.78 -0.73 -2.72
N MET A 120 6.04 -1.16 -3.94
CA MET A 120 6.61 -2.46 -4.28
C MET A 120 7.82 -2.26 -5.19
N TYR A 121 8.80 -3.15 -5.11
CA TYR A 121 9.91 -3.15 -6.06
C TYR A 121 9.39 -3.45 -7.49
N PRO A 122 9.80 -2.66 -8.51
CA PRO A 122 9.17 -2.69 -9.82
C PRO A 122 9.53 -3.90 -10.68
N ILE A 123 10.60 -4.64 -10.38
CA ILE A 123 11.00 -5.84 -11.13
C ILE A 123 10.59 -7.10 -10.37
N ARG A 124 9.97 -8.06 -11.06
CA ARG A 124 9.49 -9.34 -10.49
C ARG A 124 10.29 -10.52 -11.03
N GLY A 125 11.57 -10.57 -10.68
CA GLY A 125 12.52 -11.62 -11.07
C GLY A 125 13.95 -11.27 -10.61
N PRO A 126 14.95 -12.09 -10.97
CA PRO A 126 16.36 -11.80 -10.71
C PRO A 126 16.74 -10.43 -11.26
N HIS A 127 17.44 -9.65 -10.46
CA HIS A 127 17.84 -8.30 -10.80
C HIS A 127 19.08 -7.88 -10.03
N ALA A 128 19.77 -6.86 -10.51
CA ALA A 128 20.93 -6.28 -9.87
C ALA A 128 21.08 -4.80 -10.25
N ASP A 129 21.79 -4.05 -9.43
CA ASP A 129 22.23 -2.70 -9.80
C ASP A 129 23.07 -2.76 -11.08
N ARG A 130 22.90 -1.78 -11.97
CA ARG A 130 23.66 -1.71 -13.22
C ARG A 130 25.13 -1.25 -13.02
N GLY A 131 25.51 -0.93 -11.79
CA GLY A 131 26.82 -0.36 -11.46
C GLY A 131 26.90 1.14 -11.76
N VAL A 132 28.12 1.68 -11.81
CA VAL A 132 28.38 3.13 -11.88
C VAL A 132 27.64 3.81 -13.03
N ILE A 133 27.57 3.20 -14.20
CA ILE A 133 26.88 3.78 -15.37
C ILE A 133 25.38 3.99 -15.18
N GLY A 134 24.76 3.22 -14.26
CA GLY A 134 23.33 3.26 -13.96
C GLY A 134 22.94 4.18 -12.81
N LEU A 135 23.90 4.85 -12.16
CA LEU A 135 23.63 5.72 -11.03
C LEU A 135 22.98 7.03 -11.48
N PHE A 136 22.11 7.59 -10.63
CA PHE A 136 21.51 8.90 -10.85
C PHE A 136 22.58 9.99 -10.92
N GLY A 137 22.40 10.96 -11.82
CA GLY A 137 23.28 12.13 -11.97
C GLY A 137 24.55 11.89 -12.77
N VAL A 138 24.87 10.64 -13.15
CA VAL A 138 26.06 10.33 -13.96
C VAL A 138 25.97 10.99 -15.34
N PRO A 139 27.06 11.58 -15.87
CA PRO A 139 27.06 12.20 -17.19
C PRO A 139 26.63 11.25 -18.32
N ARG A 140 25.95 11.78 -19.31
CA ARG A 140 25.53 11.09 -20.53
C ARG A 140 25.94 11.93 -21.75
N ASN A 141 26.04 11.27 -22.90
CA ASN A 141 26.41 11.93 -24.16
C ASN A 141 25.52 13.15 -24.45
N GLY A 142 26.11 14.17 -25.08
CA GLY A 142 25.41 15.41 -25.42
C GLY A 142 25.13 16.34 -24.24
N GLY A 143 25.96 16.30 -23.18
CA GLY A 143 25.84 17.17 -22.00
C GLY A 143 24.67 16.83 -21.06
N ARG A 144 24.00 15.69 -21.29
CA ARG A 144 22.91 15.19 -20.45
C ARG A 144 23.44 14.61 -19.14
N THR A 145 22.56 14.48 -18.17
CA THR A 145 22.78 13.68 -16.95
C THR A 145 21.77 12.54 -16.87
N HIS A 146 22.12 11.49 -16.14
CA HIS A 146 21.25 10.35 -15.94
C HIS A 146 20.11 10.71 -14.96
N GLU A 147 18.88 10.85 -15.46
CA GLU A 147 17.72 11.30 -14.68
C GLU A 147 17.07 10.20 -13.80
N GLY A 148 17.62 8.99 -13.82
CA GLY A 148 17.02 7.84 -13.16
C GLY A 148 18.05 6.92 -12.53
N TYR A 149 17.61 5.71 -12.28
CA TYR A 149 18.42 4.61 -11.81
C TYR A 149 18.18 3.40 -12.69
N ASP A 150 19.26 2.77 -13.15
CA ASP A 150 19.16 1.63 -14.05
C ASP A 150 19.32 0.32 -13.25
N VAL A 151 18.37 -0.60 -13.45
CA VAL A 151 18.36 -1.92 -12.83
C VAL A 151 18.47 -3.00 -13.90
N ASN A 152 19.53 -3.79 -13.84
CA ASN A 152 19.71 -4.93 -14.73
C ASN A 152 18.72 -6.04 -14.37
N ALA A 153 18.08 -6.61 -15.39
CA ALA A 153 17.26 -7.80 -15.27
C ALA A 153 17.14 -8.48 -16.64
N PRO A 154 16.90 -9.80 -16.72
CA PRO A 154 16.72 -10.49 -17.99
C PRO A 154 15.64 -9.84 -18.86
N CYS A 155 15.84 -9.79 -20.17
CA CYS A 155 14.81 -9.32 -21.11
C CYS A 155 13.49 -10.09 -20.91
N GLY A 156 12.37 -9.40 -20.92
CA GLY A 156 11.06 -10.00 -20.65
C GLY A 156 10.71 -10.15 -19.17
N THR A 157 11.62 -9.84 -18.23
CA THR A 157 11.30 -9.88 -16.80
C THR A 157 10.10 -9.00 -16.50
N ARG A 158 9.14 -9.54 -15.76
CA ARG A 158 7.87 -8.87 -15.48
C ARG A 158 8.09 -7.61 -14.66
N MET A 159 7.50 -6.51 -15.11
CA MET A 159 7.61 -5.19 -14.49
C MET A 159 6.25 -4.71 -13.98
N VAL A 160 6.23 -4.20 -12.75
CA VAL A 160 5.02 -3.80 -12.04
C VAL A 160 5.06 -2.34 -11.58
N ALA A 161 3.89 -1.74 -11.39
CA ALA A 161 3.78 -0.41 -10.83
C ALA A 161 4.27 -0.39 -9.37
N ALA A 162 5.34 0.35 -9.11
CA ALA A 162 5.91 0.54 -7.77
C ALA A 162 4.93 1.22 -6.82
N ARG A 163 4.05 2.08 -7.35
CA ARG A 163 2.94 2.72 -6.63
C ARG A 163 1.71 2.75 -7.52
N GLY A 164 0.57 2.36 -6.97
CA GLY A 164 -0.72 2.48 -7.63
C GLY A 164 -1.14 3.93 -7.81
N GLY A 165 -1.83 4.20 -8.91
CA GLY A 165 -2.15 5.55 -9.35
C GLY A 165 -2.74 5.56 -10.75
N THR A 166 -2.60 6.70 -11.42
CA THR A 166 -3.09 6.90 -12.78
C THR A 166 -1.94 6.93 -13.76
N VAL A 167 -2.05 6.21 -14.86
CA VAL A 167 -1.10 6.27 -15.97
C VAL A 167 -1.25 7.63 -16.66
N VAL A 168 -0.20 8.44 -16.65
CA VAL A 168 -0.20 9.78 -17.25
C VAL A 168 0.50 9.82 -18.61
N ARG A 169 1.25 8.76 -18.93
CA ARG A 169 1.97 8.61 -20.19
C ARG A 169 2.18 7.12 -20.46
N SER A 170 1.91 6.70 -21.69
CA SER A 170 2.20 5.35 -22.21
C SER A 170 2.36 5.50 -23.71
N ARG A 171 3.60 5.40 -24.21
CA ARG A 171 3.92 5.56 -25.64
C ARG A 171 5.28 4.96 -25.97
N PHE A 172 5.63 5.00 -27.25
CA PHE A 172 7.01 4.86 -27.71
C PHE A 172 7.67 6.24 -27.85
N ASP A 173 8.89 6.36 -27.33
CA ASP A 173 9.80 7.50 -27.46
C ASP A 173 10.97 7.09 -28.37
N PRO A 174 11.08 7.66 -29.57
CA PRO A 174 12.05 7.19 -30.56
C PRO A 174 13.48 7.64 -30.30
N VAL A 175 13.72 8.51 -29.31
CA VAL A 175 15.02 9.15 -29.09
C VAL A 175 15.74 8.54 -27.89
N LEU A 176 15.07 8.47 -26.74
CA LEU A 176 15.69 8.07 -25.49
C LEU A 176 15.00 6.85 -24.90
N TYR A 177 13.75 7.00 -24.44
CA TYR A 177 13.15 6.06 -23.49
C TYR A 177 12.63 4.78 -24.13
N GLY A 178 12.45 4.74 -25.45
CA GLY A 178 11.78 3.63 -26.12
C GLY A 178 10.33 3.51 -25.65
N HIS A 179 9.85 2.29 -25.46
CA HIS A 179 8.56 2.09 -24.81
C HIS A 179 8.63 2.54 -23.35
N GLU A 180 7.74 3.45 -22.95
CA GLU A 180 7.70 3.96 -21.59
C GLU A 180 6.28 3.98 -21.00
N VAL A 181 6.22 3.92 -19.68
CA VAL A 181 5.03 4.18 -18.88
C VAL A 181 5.39 5.20 -17.80
N ILE A 182 4.53 6.18 -17.54
CA ILE A 182 4.60 7.01 -16.35
C ILE A 182 3.31 6.87 -15.55
N VAL A 183 3.45 6.54 -14.27
CA VAL A 183 2.34 6.48 -13.31
C VAL A 183 2.45 7.65 -12.34
N ARG A 184 1.36 8.38 -12.14
CA ARG A 184 1.22 9.37 -11.06
C ARG A 184 0.56 8.70 -9.85
N GLY A 185 1.27 8.60 -8.73
CA GLY A 185 0.81 7.91 -7.52
C GLY A 185 -0.40 8.60 -6.88
N ALA A 186 -1.42 7.81 -6.48
CA ALA A 186 -2.70 8.37 -6.03
C ALA A 186 -2.63 9.14 -4.69
N LEU A 187 -1.74 8.74 -3.78
CA LEU A 187 -1.68 9.30 -2.41
C LEU A 187 -0.40 10.08 -2.09
N ASP A 188 0.60 10.05 -2.97
CA ASP A 188 1.85 10.84 -2.83
C ASP A 188 2.04 11.86 -3.95
N GLY A 189 1.26 11.77 -5.03
CA GLY A 189 1.34 12.65 -6.20
C GLY A 189 2.65 12.58 -6.96
N ARG A 190 3.57 11.67 -6.60
CA ARG A 190 4.86 11.48 -7.28
C ARG A 190 4.64 10.87 -8.65
N THR A 191 5.60 11.05 -9.54
CA THR A 191 5.60 10.32 -10.82
C THR A 191 6.71 9.29 -10.85
N TYR A 192 6.36 8.13 -11.41
CA TYR A 192 7.20 6.94 -11.54
C TYR A 192 7.30 6.62 -13.02
N ARG A 193 8.47 6.83 -13.64
CA ARG A 193 8.72 6.47 -15.04
C ARG A 193 9.39 5.11 -15.10
N TYR A 194 8.95 4.32 -16.06
CA TYR A 194 9.52 3.04 -16.44
C TYR A 194 9.83 3.12 -17.93
N ALA A 195 11.08 2.95 -18.32
CA ALA A 195 11.53 3.05 -19.70
C ALA A 195 12.28 1.79 -20.16
N HIS A 196 12.59 1.75 -21.45
CA HIS A 196 13.21 0.63 -22.17
C HIS A 196 12.36 -0.65 -22.13
N LEU A 197 11.04 -0.54 -22.04
CA LEU A 197 10.18 -1.72 -22.03
C LEU A 197 10.36 -2.52 -23.33
N ARG A 198 10.26 -3.86 -23.24
CA ARG A 198 10.48 -4.76 -24.40
C ARG A 198 9.51 -4.52 -25.55
N THR A 199 8.27 -4.20 -25.21
CA THR A 199 7.16 -4.05 -26.16
C THR A 199 6.27 -2.89 -25.74
N THR A 200 5.40 -2.47 -26.65
CA THR A 200 4.33 -1.51 -26.36
C THR A 200 3.61 -1.85 -25.05
N PRO A 201 3.49 -0.90 -24.10
CA PRO A 201 2.80 -1.15 -22.85
C PRO A 201 1.31 -1.43 -23.10
N ARG A 202 0.74 -2.38 -22.33
CA ARG A 202 -0.70 -2.69 -22.42
C ARG A 202 -1.59 -1.64 -21.76
N VAL A 203 -1.03 -0.92 -20.79
CA VAL A 203 -1.73 0.17 -20.09
C VAL A 203 -1.70 1.45 -20.94
N ARG A 204 -2.76 2.24 -20.87
CA ARG A 204 -2.95 3.47 -21.64
C ARG A 204 -3.01 4.68 -20.71
N ARG A 205 -2.76 5.87 -21.26
CA ARG A 205 -2.97 7.12 -20.53
C ARG A 205 -4.43 7.20 -20.05
N GLY A 206 -4.63 7.50 -18.76
CA GLY A 206 -5.93 7.53 -18.10
C GLY A 206 -6.23 6.30 -17.25
N ASP A 207 -5.57 5.16 -17.50
CA ASP A 207 -5.81 3.93 -16.77
C ASP A 207 -5.43 4.08 -15.28
N ARG A 208 -6.25 3.48 -14.41
CA ARG A 208 -5.89 3.28 -13.01
C ARG A 208 -5.13 1.96 -12.87
N VAL A 209 -3.97 2.01 -12.23
CA VAL A 209 -3.16 0.83 -11.93
C VAL A 209 -3.00 0.66 -10.41
N ARG A 210 -3.02 -0.59 -9.94
CA ARG A 210 -2.77 -0.92 -8.53
C ARG A 210 -1.28 -1.12 -8.24
N THR A 211 -0.85 -0.95 -7.00
CA THR A 211 0.53 -1.29 -6.61
C THR A 211 0.80 -2.77 -6.86
N GLY A 212 1.86 -3.07 -7.61
CA GLY A 212 2.21 -4.42 -8.02
C GLY A 212 1.44 -4.94 -9.25
N GLN A 213 0.61 -4.12 -9.90
CA GLN A 213 0.00 -4.47 -11.18
C GLN A 213 1.06 -4.48 -12.28
N THR A 214 1.06 -5.51 -13.14
CA THR A 214 1.94 -5.59 -14.31
C THR A 214 1.64 -4.45 -15.28
N ILE A 215 2.67 -3.71 -15.66
CA ILE A 215 2.60 -2.57 -16.59
C ILE A 215 3.49 -2.77 -17.83
N GLY A 216 4.32 -3.81 -17.85
CA GLY A 216 5.16 -4.18 -18.97
C GLY A 216 6.18 -5.24 -18.60
N SER A 217 7.24 -5.30 -19.38
CA SER A 217 8.39 -6.16 -19.13
C SER A 217 9.69 -5.44 -19.50
N VAL A 218 10.76 -5.77 -18.78
CA VAL A 218 12.11 -5.27 -19.03
C VAL A 218 12.53 -5.55 -20.46
N GLY A 219 13.20 -4.60 -21.10
CA GLY A 219 13.72 -4.73 -22.45
C GLY A 219 14.90 -3.78 -22.67
N ASP A 220 15.11 -3.43 -23.93
CA ASP A 220 16.23 -2.64 -24.43
C ASP A 220 15.77 -1.63 -25.50
N SER A 221 14.49 -1.28 -25.54
CA SER A 221 13.97 -0.35 -26.55
C SER A 221 14.50 1.09 -26.35
N GLY A 222 14.45 1.90 -27.41
CA GLY A 222 15.01 3.25 -27.40
C GLY A 222 16.54 3.21 -27.48
N ASN A 223 17.21 4.09 -26.74
CA ASN A 223 18.67 4.16 -26.76
C ASN A 223 19.36 3.02 -25.98
N ALA A 224 18.60 2.15 -25.32
CA ALA A 224 19.14 0.99 -24.60
C ALA A 224 19.58 -0.17 -25.49
N ARG A 225 19.24 -0.16 -26.79
CA ARG A 225 19.37 -1.30 -27.73
C ARG A 225 20.79 -1.87 -27.82
N THR A 226 21.81 -1.06 -27.58
CA THR A 226 23.23 -1.47 -27.64
C THR A 226 23.85 -1.68 -26.26
N THR A 227 23.08 -1.53 -25.19
CA THR A 227 23.57 -1.56 -23.81
C THR A 227 23.00 -2.73 -22.99
N GLY A 228 22.11 -3.53 -23.59
CA GLY A 228 21.50 -4.69 -22.98
C GLY A 228 20.28 -4.36 -22.12
N CYS A 229 19.48 -5.39 -21.82
CA CYS A 229 18.20 -5.21 -21.14
C CYS A 229 18.33 -4.71 -19.69
N HIS A 230 17.57 -3.67 -19.38
CA HIS A 230 17.47 -3.09 -18.05
C HIS A 230 16.19 -2.28 -17.91
N LEU A 231 15.81 -1.99 -16.67
CA LEU A 231 14.81 -0.97 -16.36
C LEU A 231 15.54 0.36 -16.12
N HIS A 232 15.21 1.38 -16.90
CA HIS A 232 15.48 2.76 -16.50
C HIS A 232 14.30 3.30 -15.70
N PHE A 233 14.52 3.60 -14.41
CA PHE A 233 13.48 4.05 -13.50
C PHE A 233 13.74 5.48 -13.05
N GLU A 234 12.77 6.38 -13.24
CA GLU A 234 12.86 7.73 -12.70
C GLU A 234 11.78 7.97 -11.64
N LEU A 235 12.13 8.82 -10.67
CA LEU A 235 11.23 9.26 -9.63
C LEU A 235 11.21 10.79 -9.58
N ARG A 236 10.03 11.39 -9.65
CA ARG A 236 9.86 12.85 -9.44
C ARG A 236 8.90 13.14 -8.30
N THR A 237 9.14 14.24 -7.59
CA THR A 237 8.20 14.80 -6.60
C THR A 237 6.88 15.19 -7.28
N ARG A 238 5.85 15.52 -6.47
CA ARG A 238 4.60 16.09 -7.00
C ARG A 238 4.82 17.36 -7.83
N GLY A 239 5.83 18.17 -7.48
CA GLY A 239 6.21 19.38 -8.21
C GLY A 239 7.14 19.13 -9.42
N GLY A 240 7.43 17.88 -9.77
CA GLY A 240 8.23 17.54 -10.95
C GLY A 240 9.74 17.49 -10.75
N ARG A 241 10.25 17.80 -9.55
CA ARG A 241 11.69 17.71 -9.25
C ARG A 241 12.16 16.25 -9.25
N LEU A 242 13.26 15.96 -9.95
CA LEU A 242 13.93 14.66 -9.95
C LEU A 242 14.42 14.29 -8.55
N LEU A 243 14.31 13.01 -8.22
CA LEU A 243 14.83 12.39 -7.00
C LEU A 243 15.74 11.23 -7.42
N ASP A 244 16.86 11.05 -6.72
CA ASP A 244 17.64 9.82 -6.81
C ASP A 244 16.75 8.62 -6.41
N PRO A 245 16.45 7.68 -7.34
CA PRO A 245 15.60 6.54 -7.05
C PRO A 245 16.29 5.44 -6.25
N GLN A 246 17.63 5.38 -6.22
CA GLN A 246 18.39 4.29 -5.61
C GLN A 246 17.96 3.97 -4.17
N PRO A 247 17.93 4.93 -3.21
CA PRO A 247 17.55 4.62 -1.82
C PRO A 247 16.11 4.12 -1.70
N PHE A 248 15.21 4.53 -2.60
CA PHE A 248 13.84 4.04 -2.63
C PHE A 248 13.77 2.61 -3.15
N LEU A 249 14.44 2.34 -4.27
CA LEU A 249 14.51 1.01 -4.88
C LEU A 249 15.10 -0.02 -3.92
N HIS A 250 16.27 0.25 -3.34
CA HIS A 250 16.90 -0.63 -2.34
C HIS A 250 16.00 -0.87 -1.13
N ARG A 251 15.28 0.16 -0.67
CA ARG A 251 14.32 0.01 0.43
C ARG A 251 13.15 -0.90 0.03
N TRP A 252 12.61 -0.73 -1.17
CA TRP A 252 11.45 -1.50 -1.65
C TRP A 252 11.79 -2.95 -1.91
N ASP A 253 13.00 -3.23 -2.39
CA ASP A 253 13.47 -4.58 -2.66
C ASP A 253 13.50 -5.46 -1.40
N ARG A 254 14.01 -4.91 -0.28
CA ARG A 254 14.11 -5.60 1.02
C ARG A 254 12.81 -6.19 1.58
N PHE A 255 11.64 -5.82 1.06
CA PHE A 255 10.35 -6.32 1.55
C PHE A 255 9.40 -6.83 0.46
N SER A 256 9.81 -6.78 -0.81
CA SER A 256 8.96 -7.08 -1.98
C SER A 256 9.06 -8.52 -2.45
#